data_AF-A0A938D6D8-F1
#
_entry.id   AF-A0A938D6D8-F1
#
_cell.length_a   1.000
_cell.length_b   1.000
_cell.length_c   1.000
_cell.angle_alpha   90.00
_cell.angle_beta   90.00
_cell.angle_gamma   90.00
#
_symmetry.space_group_name_H-M   'P 1'
#
loop_
_entity.id
_entity.type
_entity.pdbx_description
1 polymer ?
#
loop_
_entity_poly.entity_id
_entity_poly.type
_entity_poly.pdbx_seq_one_letter_code
_entity_poly.pdbx_strand_id
1 'polypeptide(L)'
;MGRGLFHLTPSGASGLIFAVICFVFLPMLAGSYWLSIFTSTTIFGMAISGVAFMYARLGMVSLTQVGLMGIGGWVTLRLNYLWDMPFEVNMLCAALATMICGWILALPALRMRGLYLALVTLVAAGGLEILFATYQFPNGGEGFWGVKTGSGDVFRRPMLGQTPEAYLSYCIVLATLGFLFIEAHRRLFPGRA
;
A
#
# COMPACT_ATOMS: atom_id res chain seq x y z
N MET A 1 0.06 34.87 19.02
CA MET A 1 -1.25 34.95 18.34
C MET A 1 -1.39 33.73 17.44
N GLY A 2 -2.19 32.75 17.88
CA GLY A 2 -2.28 31.42 17.27
C GLY A 2 -2.92 31.45 15.89
N ARG A 3 -2.14 31.09 14.86
CA ARG A 3 -2.69 30.72 13.55
C ARG A 3 -3.24 29.30 13.69
N GLY A 4 -4.57 29.17 13.64
CA GLY A 4 -5.25 27.88 13.76
C GLY A 4 -4.73 26.88 12.74
N LEU A 5 -4.37 25.68 13.23
CA LEU A 5 -3.84 24.52 12.51
C LEU A 5 -4.75 23.94 11.38
N PHE A 6 -5.89 24.58 11.13
CA PHE A 6 -6.94 24.14 10.20
C PHE A 6 -7.43 25.28 9.30
N HIS A 7 -6.53 25.96 8.60
CA HIS A 7 -6.96 26.80 7.48
C HIS A 7 -7.23 25.92 6.25
N LEU A 8 -8.38 25.23 6.24
CA LEU A 8 -8.94 24.72 5.00
C LEU A 8 -9.49 25.91 4.22
N THR A 9 -9.01 26.12 3.00
CA THR A 9 -9.69 27.05 2.10
C THR A 9 -11.11 26.52 1.86
N PRO A 10 -12.15 27.38 1.78
CA PRO A 10 -13.52 26.93 1.55
C PRO A 10 -13.67 26.06 0.30
N SER A 11 -12.84 26.31 -0.72
CA SER A 11 -12.73 25.52 -1.96
C SER A 11 -12.01 24.17 -1.78
N GLY A 12 -11.04 24.07 -0.85
CA GLY A 12 -10.39 22.81 -0.51
C GLY A 12 -11.28 21.90 0.35
N ALA A 13 -12.06 22.50 1.25
CA ALA A 13 -13.05 21.78 2.05
C ALA A 13 -14.17 21.18 1.19
N SER A 14 -14.70 21.95 0.23
CA SER A 14 -15.75 21.45 -0.68
C SER A 14 -15.25 20.32 -1.59
N GLY A 15 -14.02 20.41 -2.09
CA GLY A 15 -13.39 19.32 -2.86
C GLY A 15 -13.16 18.04 -2.04
N LEU A 16 -12.73 18.17 -0.79
CA LEU A 16 -12.56 17.02 0.12
C LEU A 16 -13.89 16.38 0.49
N ILE A 17 -14.92 17.17 0.78
CA ILE A 17 -16.26 16.67 1.09
C ILE A 17 -16.85 15.94 -0.12
N PHE A 18 -16.71 16.52 -1.32
CA PHE A 18 -17.15 15.86 -2.56
C PHE A 18 -16.43 14.53 -2.78
N ALA A 19 -15.11 14.48 -2.59
CA ALA A 19 -14.35 13.25 -2.70
C ALA A 19 -14.83 12.19 -1.70
N VAL A 20 -15.00 12.56 -0.42
CA VAL A 20 -15.50 11.64 0.62
C VAL A 20 -16.89 11.10 0.28
N ILE A 21 -17.80 11.96 -0.17
CA ILE A 21 -19.16 11.55 -0.58
C ILE A 21 -19.08 10.58 -1.77
N CYS A 22 -18.31 10.90 -2.81
CA CYS A 22 -18.11 9.99 -3.94
C CYS A 22 -17.55 8.65 -3.48
N PHE A 23 -16.55 8.62 -2.60
CA PHE A 23 -15.95 7.37 -2.11
C PHE A 23 -16.91 6.53 -1.26
N VAL A 24 -17.83 7.13 -0.51
CA VAL A 24 -18.82 6.41 0.30
C VAL A 24 -19.96 5.84 -0.56
N PHE A 25 -20.41 6.58 -1.58
CA PHE A 25 -21.52 6.13 -2.44
C PHE A 25 -21.09 5.25 -3.63
N LEU A 26 -19.84 5.35 -4.06
CA LEU A 26 -19.25 4.50 -5.12
C LEU A 26 -19.45 2.99 -4.90
N PRO A 27 -19.17 2.39 -3.72
CA PRO A 27 -19.34 0.95 -3.50
C PRO A 27 -20.77 0.46 -3.71
N MET A 28 -21.77 1.33 -3.48
CA MET A 28 -23.19 0.94 -3.57
C MET A 28 -23.75 1.04 -4.99
N LEU A 29 -23.08 1.78 -5.88
CA LEU A 29 -23.57 2.09 -7.23
C LEU A 29 -22.76 1.40 -8.33
N ALA A 30 -21.56 0.91 -8.01
CA ALA A 30 -20.64 0.30 -8.97
C ALA A 30 -20.95 -1.20 -9.16
N GLY A 31 -21.01 -1.65 -10.42
CA GLY A 31 -21.08 -3.09 -10.74
C GLY A 31 -19.76 -3.82 -10.44
N SER A 32 -19.80 -5.16 -10.32
CA SER A 32 -18.65 -5.97 -9.89
C SER A 32 -17.34 -5.74 -10.65
N TYR A 33 -17.40 -5.46 -11.95
CA TYR A 33 -16.22 -5.11 -12.75
C TYR A 33 -15.57 -3.79 -12.27
N TRP A 34 -16.39 -2.76 -12.07
CA TRP A 34 -15.94 -1.45 -11.60
C TRP A 34 -15.45 -1.50 -10.15
N LEU A 35 -16.06 -2.32 -9.29
CA LEU A 35 -15.58 -2.53 -7.93
C LEU A 35 -14.14 -3.05 -7.90
N SER A 36 -13.79 -4.00 -8.77
CA SER A 36 -12.42 -4.50 -8.89
C SER A 36 -11.45 -3.42 -9.36
N ILE A 37 -11.84 -2.63 -10.36
CA ILE A 37 -11.00 -1.51 -10.85
C ILE A 37 -10.76 -0.50 -9.73
N PHE A 38 -11.81 -0.01 -9.09
CA PHE A 38 -11.69 1.00 -8.04
C PHE A 38 -10.92 0.48 -6.82
N THR A 39 -11.03 -0.81 -6.51
CA THR A 39 -10.23 -1.42 -5.44
C THR A 39 -8.75 -1.38 -5.78
N SER A 40 -8.37 -1.83 -6.99
CA SER A 40 -6.98 -1.74 -7.46
C SER A 40 -6.49 -0.29 -7.50
N THR A 41 -7.30 0.65 -7.99
CA THR A 41 -6.97 2.08 -8.01
C THR A 41 -6.73 2.61 -6.60
N THR A 42 -7.54 2.21 -5.60
CA THR A 42 -7.38 2.64 -4.21
C THR A 42 -6.06 2.13 -3.62
N ILE A 43 -5.73 0.85 -3.87
CA ILE A 43 -4.49 0.22 -3.42
C ILE A 43 -3.27 0.92 -4.05
N PHE A 44 -3.27 1.13 -5.37
CA PHE A 44 -2.19 1.86 -6.04
C PHE A 44 -2.13 3.34 -5.64
N GLY A 45 -3.28 3.97 -5.34
CA GLY A 45 -3.34 5.33 -4.81
C GLY A 45 -2.60 5.46 -3.48
N MET A 46 -2.73 4.47 -2.60
CA MET A 46 -1.95 4.41 -1.36
C MET A 46 -0.44 4.28 -1.63
N ALA A 47 -0.02 3.45 -2.59
CA ALA A 47 1.38 3.32 -2.98
C ALA A 47 1.96 4.64 -3.56
N ILE A 48 1.19 5.32 -4.42
CA ILE A 48 1.58 6.61 -5.01
C ILE A 48 1.70 7.70 -3.92
N SER A 49 0.85 7.67 -2.89
CA SER A 49 0.95 8.61 -1.78
C SER A 49 2.30 8.54 -1.05
N GLY A 50 2.90 7.34 -0.96
CA GLY A 50 4.24 7.15 -0.42
C GLY A 50 5.33 7.80 -1.29
N VAL A 51 5.23 7.67 -2.62
CA VAL A 51 6.13 8.37 -3.57
C VAL A 51 5.98 9.88 -3.45
N ALA A 52 4.73 10.37 -3.44
CA ALA A 52 4.44 11.79 -3.35
C ALA A 52 4.97 12.39 -2.04
N PHE A 53 4.89 11.65 -0.93
CA PHE A 53 5.46 12.06 0.35
C PHE A 53 6.99 12.17 0.29
N MET A 54 7.67 11.16 -0.27
CA MET A 54 9.13 11.19 -0.47
C MET A 54 9.55 12.36 -1.35
N TYR A 55 8.87 12.55 -2.48
CA TYR A 55 9.16 13.63 -3.41
C TYR A 55 8.94 15.00 -2.77
N ALA A 56 7.83 15.20 -2.05
CA ALA A 56 7.51 16.46 -1.39
C ALA A 56 8.49 16.84 -0.27
N ARG A 57 9.10 15.87 0.43
CA ARG A 57 10.05 16.14 1.52
C ARG A 57 11.51 16.17 1.10
N LEU A 58 11.88 15.33 0.14
CA LEU A 58 13.29 15.09 -0.19
C LEU A 58 13.65 15.56 -1.60
N GLY A 59 12.65 15.89 -2.44
CA GLY A 59 12.86 16.18 -3.86
C GLY A 59 13.37 14.97 -4.65
N MET A 60 13.25 13.76 -4.09
CA MET A 60 13.79 12.53 -4.68
C MET A 60 12.67 11.68 -5.26
N VAL A 61 12.94 11.09 -6.43
CA VAL A 61 12.03 10.15 -7.11
C VAL A 61 12.40 8.73 -6.71
N SER A 62 11.40 7.93 -6.33
CA SER A 62 11.55 6.51 -6.00
C SER A 62 10.58 5.66 -6.81
N LEU A 63 11.10 4.58 -7.40
CA LEU A 63 10.35 3.69 -8.31
C LEU A 63 10.10 2.29 -7.72
N THR A 64 10.41 2.04 -6.44
CA THR A 64 10.34 0.69 -5.84
C THR A 64 8.97 0.30 -5.27
N GLN A 65 7.96 1.16 -5.31
CA GLN A 65 6.70 0.92 -4.57
C GLN A 65 6.00 -0.39 -4.96
N VAL A 66 5.89 -0.68 -6.27
CA VAL A 66 5.24 -1.91 -6.75
C VAL A 66 6.02 -3.16 -6.30
N GLY A 67 7.35 -3.09 -6.30
CA GLY A 67 8.19 -4.16 -5.76
C GLY A 67 7.93 -4.40 -4.26
N LEU A 68 7.83 -3.33 -3.47
CA LEU A 68 7.50 -3.43 -2.04
C LEU A 68 6.08 -3.96 -1.79
N MET A 69 5.11 -3.57 -2.63
CA MET A 69 3.76 -4.15 -2.60
C MET A 69 3.81 -5.66 -2.84
N GLY A 70 4.67 -6.13 -3.76
CA GLY A 70 4.91 -7.56 -3.98
C GLY A 70 5.45 -8.29 -2.75
N ILE A 71 6.39 -7.68 -2.02
CA ILE A 71 6.91 -8.26 -0.76
C ILE A 71 5.75 -8.43 0.24
N GLY A 72 4.93 -7.40 0.44
CA GLY A 72 3.79 -7.46 1.34
C GLY A 72 2.77 -8.52 0.93
N GLY A 73 2.48 -8.65 -0.37
CA GLY A 73 1.61 -9.68 -0.92
C GLY A 73 2.15 -11.09 -0.66
N TRP A 74 3.44 -11.31 -0.93
CA TRP A 74 4.10 -12.61 -0.70
C TRP A 74 4.05 -13.01 0.78
N VAL A 75 4.39 -12.08 1.68
CA VAL A 75 4.35 -12.32 3.13
C VAL A 75 2.91 -12.59 3.60
N THR A 76 1.94 -11.81 3.13
CA THR A 76 0.52 -11.99 3.50
C THR A 76 0.00 -13.37 3.08
N LEU A 77 0.28 -13.78 1.84
CA LEU A 77 -0.09 -15.10 1.32
C LEU A 77 0.59 -16.21 2.13
N ARG A 78 1.89 -16.05 2.40
CA ARG A 78 2.63 -17.05 3.18
C ARG A 78 2.05 -17.21 4.57
N LEU A 79 1.79 -16.10 5.28
CA LEU A 79 1.18 -16.15 6.61
C LEU A 79 -0.22 -16.76 6.55
N ASN A 80 -1.03 -16.42 5.55
CA ASN A 80 -2.39 -16.93 5.44
C ASN A 80 -2.46 -18.46 5.30
N TYR A 81 -1.53 -19.07 4.55
CA TYR A 81 -1.49 -20.53 4.39
C TYR A 81 -0.78 -21.25 5.53
N LEU A 82 0.14 -20.58 6.25
CA LEU A 82 0.91 -21.21 7.32
C LEU A 82 0.21 -21.13 8.68
N TRP A 83 -0.34 -19.96 8.96
CA TRP A 83 -1.06 -19.64 10.18
C TRP A 83 -2.47 -19.20 9.77
N ASP A 84 -3.49 -19.97 10.13
CA ASP A 84 -4.91 -19.66 9.87
C ASP A 84 -5.41 -18.46 10.72
N MET A 85 -4.59 -17.41 10.77
CA MET A 85 -4.80 -16.16 11.46
C MET A 85 -5.76 -15.26 10.67
N PRO A 86 -6.45 -14.34 11.36
CA PRO A 86 -7.33 -13.36 10.71
C PRO A 86 -6.54 -12.47 9.75
N PHE A 87 -7.19 -12.07 8.64
CA PHE A 87 -6.59 -11.30 7.56
C PHE A 87 -5.92 -10.02 8.07
N GLU A 88 -6.53 -9.34 9.04
CA GLU A 88 -6.06 -8.07 9.60
C GLU A 88 -4.72 -8.23 10.32
N VAL A 89 -4.55 -9.34 11.05
CA VAL A 89 -3.27 -9.66 11.72
C VAL A 89 -2.21 -9.99 10.69
N ASN A 90 -2.54 -10.78 9.66
CA ASN A 90 -1.62 -11.09 8.58
C ASN A 90 -1.18 -9.83 7.82
N MET A 91 -2.11 -8.91 7.57
CA MET A 91 -1.85 -7.63 6.93
C MET A 91 -0.90 -6.77 7.76
N LEU A 92 -1.09 -6.69 9.09
CA LEU A 92 -0.19 -5.94 9.97
C LEU A 92 1.20 -6.57 10.03
N CYS A 93 1.30 -7.89 10.17
CA CYS A 93 2.57 -8.60 10.15
C CYS A 93 3.29 -8.42 8.81
N ALA A 94 2.56 -8.48 7.69
CA ALA A 94 3.11 -8.23 6.37
C ALA A 94 3.58 -6.77 6.22
N ALA A 95 2.82 -5.80 6.69
CA ALA A 95 3.22 -4.39 6.66
C ALA A 95 4.52 -4.14 7.46
N LEU A 96 4.69 -4.77 8.63
CA LEU A 96 5.92 -4.71 9.41
C LEU A 96 7.10 -5.39 8.69
N ALA A 97 6.88 -6.56 8.10
CA ALA A 97 7.91 -7.24 7.32
C ALA A 97 8.34 -6.41 6.11
N THR A 98 7.39 -5.86 5.36
CA THR A 98 7.66 -4.96 4.22
C THR A 98 8.37 -3.68 4.67
N MET A 99 8.05 -3.12 5.84
CA MET A 99 8.75 -1.98 6.41
C MET A 99 10.23 -2.30 6.67
N ILE A 100 10.52 -3.46 7.27
CA ILE A 100 11.90 -3.91 7.53
C ILE A 100 12.65 -4.10 6.20
N CYS A 101 12.06 -4.82 5.24
CA CYS A 101 12.66 -5.00 3.92
C CYS A 101 12.90 -3.67 3.20
N GLY A 102 11.92 -2.76 3.23
CA GLY A 102 12.04 -1.42 2.66
C GLY A 102 13.15 -0.61 3.31
N TRP A 103 13.35 -0.75 4.62
CA TRP A 103 14.44 -0.07 5.33
C TRP A 103 15.80 -0.62 4.90
N ILE A 104 15.94 -1.94 4.80
CA ILE A 104 17.18 -2.59 4.31
C ILE A 104 17.50 -2.10 2.88
N LEU A 105 16.50 -2.03 2.00
CA LEU A 105 16.66 -1.52 0.63
C LEU A 105 16.94 -0.01 0.58
N ALA A 106 16.46 0.75 1.56
CA ALA A 106 16.68 2.19 1.65
C ALA A 106 18.11 2.55 2.12
N LEU A 107 18.75 1.73 2.96
CA LEU A 107 20.11 1.99 3.46
C LEU A 107 21.15 2.26 2.36
N PRO A 108 21.28 1.44 1.30
CA PRO A 108 22.18 1.76 0.19
C PRO A 108 21.69 2.96 -0.63
N ALA A 109 20.38 3.12 -0.79
CA ALA A 109 19.80 4.22 -1.58
C ALA A 109 20.09 5.60 -0.96
N LEU A 110 20.13 5.70 0.38
CA LEU A 110 20.45 6.94 1.11
C LEU A 110 21.85 7.47 0.83
N ARG A 111 22.77 6.64 0.31
CA ARG A 111 24.12 7.08 -0.08
C ARG A 111 24.15 7.76 -1.45
N MET A 112 23.08 7.67 -2.23
CA MET A 112 22.97 8.19 -3.59
C MET A 112 22.13 9.49 -3.60
N ARG A 113 22.29 10.34 -4.63
CA ARG A 113 21.53 11.59 -4.77
C ARG A 113 20.90 11.71 -6.16
N GLY A 114 19.72 12.34 -6.20
CA GLY A 114 19.04 12.70 -7.44
C GLY A 114 18.76 11.50 -8.35
N LEU A 115 19.21 11.58 -9.61
CA LEU A 115 18.95 10.56 -10.63
C LEU A 115 19.51 9.18 -10.25
N TYR A 116 20.67 9.13 -9.58
CA TYR A 116 21.26 7.87 -9.15
C TYR A 116 20.39 7.11 -8.15
N LEU A 117 19.69 7.82 -7.26
CA LEU A 117 18.74 7.17 -6.35
C LEU A 117 17.58 6.56 -7.13
N ALA A 118 17.02 7.29 -8.11
CA ALA A 118 15.95 6.78 -8.95
C ALA A 118 16.37 5.50 -9.71
N LEU A 119 17.57 5.48 -10.29
CA LEU A 119 18.13 4.31 -10.97
C LEU A 119 18.30 3.12 -10.02
N VAL A 120 18.83 3.32 -8.81
CA VAL A 120 18.97 2.25 -7.82
C VAL A 120 17.60 1.69 -7.42
N THR A 121 16.61 2.56 -7.23
CA THR A 121 15.24 2.13 -6.90
C THR A 121 14.56 1.35 -8.04
N LEU A 122 14.86 1.69 -9.29
CA LEU A 122 14.40 0.98 -10.48
C LEU A 122 15.02 -0.42 -10.57
N VAL A 123 16.33 -0.52 -10.38
CA VAL A 123 17.05 -1.82 -10.36
C VAL A 123 16.54 -2.70 -9.22
N ALA A 124 16.31 -2.12 -8.04
CA ALA A 124 15.72 -2.84 -6.91
C ALA A 124 14.30 -3.36 -7.24
N ALA A 125 13.48 -2.54 -7.89
CA ALA A 125 12.13 -2.95 -8.33
C ALA A 125 12.20 -4.13 -9.32
N GLY A 126 13.04 -4.02 -10.35
CA GLY A 126 13.22 -5.09 -11.34
C GLY A 126 13.82 -6.37 -10.74
N GLY A 127 14.73 -6.24 -9.78
CA GLY A 127 15.27 -7.38 -9.03
C GLY A 127 14.19 -8.11 -8.23
N LEU A 128 13.31 -7.38 -7.55
CA LEU A 128 12.16 -7.96 -6.84
C LEU A 128 11.19 -8.65 -7.81
N GLU A 129 10.92 -8.03 -8.96
CA GLU A 129 10.07 -8.62 -10.00
C GLU A 129 10.62 -9.95 -10.51
N ILE A 130 11.93 -10.03 -10.79
CA ILE A 130 12.60 -11.29 -11.19
C ILE A 130 12.50 -12.35 -10.10
N LEU A 131 12.67 -11.95 -8.82
CA LEU A 131 12.52 -12.86 -7.70
C LEU A 131 11.11 -13.42 -7.60
N PHE A 132 10.08 -12.57 -7.74
CA PHE A 132 8.69 -13.02 -7.74
C PHE A 132 8.37 -13.90 -8.95
N ALA A 133 8.93 -13.61 -10.13
CA ALA A 133 8.78 -14.45 -11.30
C ALA A 133 9.47 -15.82 -11.14
N THR A 134 10.59 -15.88 -10.42
CA THR A 134 11.36 -17.11 -10.22
C THR A 134 10.75 -18.00 -9.14
N TYR A 135 10.42 -17.42 -7.98
CA TYR A 135 9.95 -18.16 -6.82
C TYR A 135 8.44 -18.25 -6.70
N GLN A 136 7.71 -17.48 -7.51
CA GLN A 136 6.24 -17.39 -7.53
C GLN A 136 5.65 -16.97 -6.17
N PHE A 137 4.35 -16.68 -6.17
CA PHE A 137 3.64 -16.36 -4.94
C PHE A 137 3.13 -17.64 -4.27
N PRO A 138 3.15 -17.73 -2.92
CA PRO A 138 2.61 -18.87 -2.20
C PRO A 138 1.11 -18.99 -2.50
N ASN A 139 0.65 -20.21 -2.81
CA ASN A 139 -0.73 -20.50 -3.20
C ASN A 139 -1.32 -21.70 -2.43
N GLY A 140 -0.73 -22.04 -1.28
CA GLY A 140 -1.18 -23.13 -0.41
C GLY A 140 -0.34 -24.40 -0.50
N GLY A 141 0.80 -24.38 -1.21
CA GLY A 141 1.70 -25.52 -1.33
C GLY A 141 2.49 -25.88 -0.07
N GLU A 142 3.11 -27.06 -0.10
CA GLU A 142 4.00 -27.51 0.97
C GLU A 142 5.40 -26.86 0.85
N GLY A 143 6.19 -26.94 1.93
CA GLY A 143 7.54 -26.36 1.98
C GLY A 143 7.57 -24.84 2.18
N PHE A 144 8.76 -24.24 2.16
CA PHE A 144 8.97 -22.80 2.44
C PHE A 144 8.34 -21.88 1.40
N TRP A 145 8.41 -22.25 0.11
CA TRP A 145 7.87 -21.45 -0.99
C TRP A 145 6.34 -21.55 -1.09
N GLY A 146 5.76 -22.67 -0.66
CA GLY A 146 4.32 -22.85 -0.60
C GLY A 146 3.62 -22.76 -1.95
N VAL A 147 4.29 -23.23 -3.01
CA VAL A 147 3.80 -23.21 -4.40
C VAL A 147 3.36 -24.63 -4.80
N LYS A 148 2.09 -24.76 -5.20
CA LYS A 148 1.45 -25.95 -5.78
C LYS A 148 1.19 -25.73 -7.26
N THR A 149 1.34 -26.78 -8.06
CA THR A 149 0.90 -26.79 -9.47
C THR A 149 -0.61 -26.98 -9.52
N GLY A 150 -1.38 -25.92 -9.77
CA GLY A 150 -2.85 -25.96 -9.81
C GLY A 150 -3.51 -24.65 -9.36
N SER A 151 -4.82 -24.68 -9.13
CA SER A 151 -5.54 -23.57 -8.52
C SER A 151 -5.14 -23.43 -7.05
N GLY A 152 -4.78 -22.23 -6.63
CA GLY A 152 -4.44 -21.95 -5.23
C GLY A 152 -5.62 -22.14 -4.28
N ASP A 153 -5.32 -22.46 -3.03
CA ASP A 153 -6.31 -22.58 -1.97
C ASP A 153 -6.96 -21.21 -1.67
N VAL A 154 -8.20 -21.24 -1.17
CA VAL A 154 -9.02 -20.02 -0.98
C VAL A 154 -8.35 -19.05 -0.01
N PHE A 155 -8.10 -17.83 -0.48
CA PHE A 155 -7.58 -16.75 0.36
C PHE A 155 -8.69 -16.19 1.26
N ARG A 156 -8.40 -16.10 2.56
CA ARG A 156 -9.38 -15.64 3.56
C ARG A 156 -9.61 -14.13 3.42
N ARG A 157 -10.87 -13.74 3.18
CA ARG A 157 -11.26 -12.32 3.10
C ARG A 157 -11.28 -11.65 4.49
N PRO A 158 -11.09 -10.32 4.54
CA PRO A 158 -11.22 -9.55 5.78
C PRO A 158 -12.58 -9.77 6.44
N MET A 159 -12.65 -9.72 7.77
CA MET A 159 -13.90 -9.88 8.51
C MET A 159 -14.94 -8.84 8.09
N LEU A 160 -14.48 -7.63 7.75
CA LEU A 160 -15.30 -6.49 7.33
C LEU A 160 -15.53 -6.40 5.82
N GLY A 161 -15.00 -7.34 5.02
CA GLY A 161 -14.93 -7.24 3.55
C GLY A 161 -15.33 -8.53 2.84
N GLN A 162 -16.37 -9.23 3.33
CA GLN A 162 -16.80 -10.50 2.73
C GLN A 162 -17.48 -10.31 1.36
N THR A 163 -18.22 -9.20 1.18
CA THR A 163 -18.80 -8.82 -0.12
C THR A 163 -17.88 -7.88 -0.90
N PRO A 164 -17.96 -7.84 -2.24
CA PRO A 164 -17.13 -6.95 -3.06
C PRO A 164 -17.27 -5.46 -2.70
N GLU A 165 -18.47 -5.02 -2.35
CA GLU A 165 -18.78 -3.63 -1.96
C GLU A 165 -18.16 -3.29 -0.60
N ALA A 166 -18.27 -4.23 0.34
CA ALA A 166 -17.68 -4.11 1.67
C ALA A 166 -16.14 -4.14 1.61
N TYR A 167 -15.56 -4.94 0.71
CA TYR A 167 -14.12 -4.98 0.48
C TYR A 167 -13.57 -3.65 -0.06
N LEU A 168 -14.25 -3.05 -1.04
CA LEU A 168 -13.87 -1.73 -1.55
C LEU A 168 -13.97 -0.66 -0.45
N SER A 169 -15.05 -0.67 0.34
CA SER A 169 -15.24 0.24 1.47
C SER A 169 -14.12 0.07 2.50
N TYR A 170 -13.74 -1.17 2.80
CA TYR A 170 -12.61 -1.50 3.68
C TYR A 170 -11.28 -0.94 3.15
N CYS A 171 -10.99 -1.11 1.86
CA CYS A 171 -9.80 -0.54 1.22
C CYS A 171 -9.78 1.00 1.29
N ILE A 172 -10.93 1.66 1.09
CA ILE A 172 -11.05 3.12 1.19
C ILE A 172 -10.78 3.58 2.63
N VAL A 173 -11.35 2.90 3.63
CA VAL A 173 -11.12 3.22 5.04
C VAL A 173 -9.63 3.09 5.36
N LEU A 174 -8.98 2.00 4.95
CA LEU A 174 -7.54 1.82 5.16
C LEU A 174 -6.69 2.86 4.44
N ALA A 175 -7.00 3.17 3.17
CA ALA A 175 -6.30 4.21 2.43
C ALA A 175 -6.44 5.57 3.13
N THR A 176 -7.66 5.90 3.59
CA THR A 176 -7.94 7.14 4.33
C THR A 176 -7.16 7.20 5.63
N LEU A 177 -7.13 6.12 6.41
CA LEU A 177 -6.29 6.02 7.61
C LEU A 177 -4.81 6.20 7.28
N GLY A 178 -4.34 5.62 6.18
CA GLY A 178 -2.97 5.81 5.67
C GLY A 178 -2.67 7.27 5.33
N PHE A 179 -3.56 7.95 4.61
CA PHE A 179 -3.42 9.37 4.30
C PHE A 179 -3.44 10.24 5.56
N LEU A 180 -4.34 9.98 6.50
CA LEU A 180 -4.40 10.68 7.79
C LEU A 180 -3.13 10.45 8.60
N PHE A 181 -2.57 9.23 8.59
CA PHE A 181 -1.30 8.93 9.24
C PHE A 181 -0.15 9.72 8.60
N ILE A 182 -0.07 9.76 7.26
CA ILE A 182 0.92 10.56 6.54
C ILE A 182 0.76 12.04 6.90
N GLU A 183 -0.46 12.57 6.91
CA GLU A 183 -0.73 13.97 7.22
C GLU A 183 -0.39 14.31 8.67
N ALA A 184 -0.78 13.46 9.62
CA ALA A 184 -0.43 13.60 11.03
C ALA A 184 1.08 13.62 11.20
N HIS A 185 1.80 12.67 10.57
CA HIS A 185 3.26 12.64 10.59
C HIS A 185 3.85 13.90 9.95
N ARG A 186 3.26 14.41 8.86
CA ARG A 186 3.72 15.65 8.20
C ARG A 186 3.64 16.85 9.15
N ARG A 187 2.59 16.92 9.96
CA ARG A 187 2.32 18.01 10.90
C ARG A 187 3.17 17.91 12.17
N LEU A 188 3.40 16.69 12.68
CA LEU A 188 4.14 16.44 13.91
C LEU A 188 5.66 16.67 13.78
N PHE A 189 6.24 16.32 12.62
CA PHE A 189 7.67 16.45 12.38
C PHE A 189 7.92 17.32 11.14
N PRO A 190 7.87 18.65 11.24
CA PRO A 190 8.33 19.53 10.17
C PRO A 190 9.81 19.21 9.93
N GLY A 191 10.11 18.64 8.76
CA GLY A 191 11.50 18.45 8.35
C GLY A 191 12.15 19.83 8.31
N ARG A 192 13.32 19.97 8.94
CA ARG A 192 14.12 21.21 8.83
C ARG A 192 14.43 21.37 7.33
N ALA A 193 13.81 22.37 6.72
CA ALA A 193 14.15 22.88 5.40
C ALA A 193 15.57 23.46 5.42
#